data_AF-A0A925Q7H7-F1
#
_entry.id   AF-A0A925Q7H7-F1
#
_cell.length_a   1.000
_cell.length_b   1.000
_cell.length_c   1.000
_cell.angle_alpha   90.00
_cell.angle_beta   90.00
_cell.angle_gamma   90.00
#
_symmetry.space_group_name_H-M   'P 1'
#
loop_
_entity.id
_entity.type
_entity.pdbx_description
1 polymer ?
#
loop_
_entity_poly.entity_id
_entity_poly.type
_entity_poly.pdbx_seq_one_letter_code
_entity_poly.pdbx_strand_id
1 'polypeptide(L)'
;MSGSKHKGNGKLHVTETPDVSHIKNLDVTHEASDVSVGGILKFVVGLTIFAVVVHVLMWGMFRLLKAQEEKEPSPGPMAMTEQERLPPAPRLQAATGFGIKLENGEWVNLENREPEAEYRVLRTQWEQILSGGLKDQSGKVVGMPIDQAMEKILEAGVPSRKQSEGSTGTVDSRLKLPTAESSGRVAGQ
;
A
#
# COMPACT_ATOMS: atom_id res chain seq x y z
N MET A 1 -60.19 -92.77 -0.12
CA MET A 1 -59.54 -92.39 -1.40
C MET A 1 -58.40 -91.44 -1.11
N SER A 2 -57.36 -91.60 -1.92
CA SER A 2 -56.01 -91.01 -1.89
C SER A 2 -55.96 -89.49 -1.71
N GLY A 3 -54.86 -89.02 -1.09
CA GLY A 3 -54.43 -87.63 -1.09
C GLY A 3 -52.97 -87.52 -0.68
N SER A 4 -52.04 -87.91 -1.56
CA SER A 4 -50.59 -87.71 -1.35
C SER A 4 -50.24 -86.23 -1.46
N LYS A 5 -49.88 -85.62 -0.33
CA LYS A 5 -49.48 -84.20 -0.24
C LYS A 5 -48.00 -84.06 -0.62
N HIS A 6 -47.75 -83.63 -1.86
CA HIS A 6 -46.40 -83.31 -2.34
C HIS A 6 -45.89 -82.05 -1.63
N LYS A 7 -44.84 -82.20 -0.81
CA LYS A 7 -44.23 -81.11 -0.03
C LYS A 7 -43.17 -80.42 -0.89
N GLY A 8 -43.51 -79.26 -1.44
CA GLY A 8 -42.54 -78.37 -2.08
C GLY A 8 -41.62 -77.78 -1.02
N ASN A 9 -40.36 -78.23 -0.98
CA ASN A 9 -39.35 -77.63 -0.14
C ASN A 9 -38.84 -76.37 -0.84
N GLY A 10 -39.37 -75.21 -0.47
CA GLY A 10 -38.75 -73.92 -0.74
C GLY A 10 -37.41 -73.85 -0.02
N LYS A 11 -36.35 -74.30 -0.69
CA LYS A 11 -34.99 -74.02 -0.24
C LYS A 11 -34.71 -72.55 -0.52
N LEU A 12 -34.71 -71.74 0.54
CA LEU A 12 -34.04 -70.44 0.55
C LEU A 12 -32.63 -70.67 -0.01
N HIS A 13 -32.33 -70.09 -1.17
CA HIS A 13 -30.96 -70.00 -1.66
C HIS A 13 -30.28 -68.94 -0.81
N VAL A 14 -29.67 -69.39 0.30
CA VAL A 14 -28.73 -68.61 1.07
C VAL A 14 -27.48 -68.48 0.20
N THR A 15 -27.32 -67.35 -0.49
CA THR A 15 -26.02 -66.97 -1.03
C THR A 15 -25.17 -66.48 0.13
N GLU A 16 -24.65 -67.42 0.91
CA GLU A 16 -23.46 -67.21 1.70
C GLU A 16 -22.37 -66.82 0.71
N THR A 17 -22.09 -65.52 0.60
CA THR A 17 -20.82 -65.11 0.00
C THR A 17 -19.75 -65.69 0.91
N PRO A 18 -18.82 -66.53 0.38
CA PRO A 18 -17.77 -67.10 1.21
C PRO A 18 -17.04 -65.93 1.87
N ASP A 19 -16.86 -66.00 3.18
CA ASP A 19 -16.12 -64.99 3.94
C ASP A 19 -14.75 -64.82 3.28
N VAL A 20 -14.46 -63.65 2.72
CA VAL A 20 -13.17 -63.40 2.04
C VAL A 20 -12.19 -62.67 2.95
N SER A 21 -12.50 -62.53 4.24
CA SER A 21 -11.60 -61.91 5.24
C SER A 21 -10.26 -62.64 5.38
N HIS A 22 -10.21 -63.91 4.95
CA HIS A 22 -9.00 -64.72 4.89
C HIS A 22 -8.22 -64.58 3.58
N ILE A 23 -8.76 -63.93 2.54
CA ILE A 23 -7.98 -63.55 1.34
C ILE A 23 -7.15 -62.32 1.69
N LYS A 24 -6.03 -62.56 2.36
CA LYS A 24 -4.99 -61.55 2.57
C LYS A 24 -3.95 -61.71 1.48
N ASN A 25 -3.70 -60.66 0.72
CA ASN A 25 -2.56 -60.60 -0.19
C ASN A 25 -1.26 -60.61 0.65
N LEU A 26 -0.81 -61.79 1.05
CA LEU A 26 0.41 -61.97 1.85
C LEU A 26 1.66 -61.49 1.11
N ASP A 27 1.61 -61.46 -0.22
CA ASP A 27 2.67 -60.94 -1.10
C ASP A 27 2.64 -59.41 -1.30
N VAL A 28 1.62 -58.71 -0.79
CA VAL A 28 1.66 -57.24 -0.71
C VAL A 28 2.42 -56.87 0.57
N THR A 29 3.70 -57.22 0.58
CA THR A 29 4.66 -56.62 1.50
C THR A 29 5.10 -55.30 0.89
N HIS A 30 5.05 -54.20 1.67
CA HIS A 30 5.74 -52.98 1.29
C HIS A 30 7.20 -53.34 1.01
N GLU A 31 7.67 -53.09 -0.21
CA GLU A 31 9.07 -53.28 -0.54
C GLU A 31 9.90 -52.41 0.42
N ALA A 32 10.64 -53.04 1.33
CA ALA A 32 11.41 -52.35 2.36
C ALA A 32 12.61 -51.56 1.81
N SER A 33 12.64 -51.31 0.49
CA SER A 33 13.80 -50.77 -0.21
C SER A 33 13.46 -49.95 -1.46
N ASP A 34 12.44 -49.10 -1.44
CA ASP A 34 12.28 -48.11 -2.52
C ASP A 34 13.01 -46.77 -2.22
N VAL A 35 13.42 -46.52 -0.97
CA VAL A 35 14.11 -45.28 -0.60
C VAL A 35 15.16 -45.49 0.48
N SER A 36 16.41 -45.10 0.20
CA SER A 36 17.52 -45.19 1.17
C SER A 36 17.46 -44.07 2.21
N VAL A 37 16.86 -44.34 3.36
CA VAL A 37 16.77 -43.38 4.49
C VAL A 37 18.16 -42.85 4.91
N GLY A 38 19.17 -43.74 4.94
CA GLY A 38 20.55 -43.36 5.24
C GLY A 38 21.20 -42.45 4.18
N GLY A 39 20.80 -42.59 2.91
CA GLY A 39 21.24 -41.71 1.83
C GLY A 39 20.64 -40.31 1.95
N ILE A 40 19.34 -40.25 2.23
CA ILE A 40 18.62 -38.98 2.45
C ILE A 40 19.20 -38.23 3.65
N LEU A 41 19.45 -38.91 4.77
CA LEU A 41 19.97 -38.24 5.97
C LEU A 41 21.36 -37.62 5.71
N LYS A 42 22.25 -38.35 5.03
CA LYS A 42 23.57 -37.82 4.63
C LYS A 42 23.44 -36.63 3.67
N PHE A 43 22.49 -36.68 2.75
CA PHE A 43 22.21 -35.58 1.83
C PHE A 43 21.74 -34.33 2.58
N VAL A 44 20.78 -34.46 3.50
CA VAL A 44 20.27 -33.34 4.32
C VAL A 44 21.38 -32.73 5.18
N VAL A 45 22.21 -33.57 5.81
CA VAL A 45 23.35 -33.11 6.60
C VAL A 45 24.35 -32.37 5.71
N GLY A 46 24.70 -32.93 4.56
CA GLY A 46 25.59 -32.30 3.59
C GLY A 46 25.05 -30.96 3.08
N LEU A 47 23.77 -30.88 2.74
CA LEU A 47 23.11 -29.66 2.30
C LEU A 47 23.10 -28.58 3.38
N THR A 48 22.88 -28.98 4.64
CA THR A 48 22.89 -28.06 5.78
C THR A 48 24.29 -27.50 6.02
N ILE A 49 25.33 -28.34 5.99
CA ILE A 49 26.72 -27.89 6.12
C ILE A 49 27.07 -26.94 4.98
N PHE A 50 26.71 -27.27 3.74
CA PHE A 50 26.94 -26.40 2.59
C PHE A 50 26.23 -25.05 2.73
N ALA A 51 24.98 -25.03 3.17
CA ALA A 51 24.24 -23.79 3.43
C ALA A 51 24.95 -22.94 4.49
N VAL A 52 25.41 -23.53 5.59
CA VAL A 52 26.19 -22.82 6.63
C VAL A 52 27.47 -22.23 6.04
N VAL A 53 28.21 -22.98 5.22
CA VAL A 53 29.42 -22.49 4.55
C VAL A 53 29.12 -21.27 3.68
N VAL A 54 28.07 -21.33 2.84
CA VAL A 54 27.67 -20.19 2.00
C VAL A 54 27.30 -18.96 2.86
N HIS A 55 26.59 -19.15 3.97
CA HIS A 55 26.26 -18.04 4.89
C HIS A 55 27.51 -17.43 5.52
N VAL A 56 28.48 -18.24 5.94
CA VAL A 56 29.75 -17.76 6.48
C VAL A 56 30.56 -17.00 5.41
N LEU A 57 30.60 -17.51 4.18
CA LEU A 57 31.26 -16.83 3.06
C LEU A 57 30.60 -15.47 2.76
N MET A 58 29.27 -15.42 2.70
CA MET A 58 28.53 -14.16 2.51
C MET A 58 28.77 -13.18 3.66
N TRP A 59 28.72 -13.65 4.91
CA TRP A 59 29.02 -12.82 6.09
C TRP A 59 30.44 -12.24 6.03
N GLY A 60 31.43 -13.06 5.65
CA GLY A 60 32.81 -12.64 5.44
C GLY A 60 32.94 -11.61 4.33
N MET A 61 32.31 -11.84 3.18
CA MET A 61 32.30 -10.90 2.04
C MET A 61 31.69 -9.56 2.45
N PHE A 62 30.54 -9.54 3.13
CA PHE A 62 29.93 -8.30 3.62
C PHE A 62 30.83 -7.56 4.61
N ARG A 63 31.52 -8.28 5.49
CA ARG A 63 32.49 -7.67 6.41
C ARG A 63 33.64 -7.00 5.66
N LEU A 64 34.14 -7.64 4.59
CA LEU A 64 35.17 -7.05 3.72
C LEU A 64 34.66 -5.80 3.01
N LEU A 65 33.45 -5.83 2.43
CA LEU A 65 32.86 -4.68 1.74
C LEU A 65 32.65 -3.49 2.69
N LYS A 66 32.10 -3.73 3.90
CA LYS A 66 31.94 -2.68 4.92
C LYS A 66 33.27 -2.02 5.30
N ALA A 67 34.32 -2.83 5.44
CA ALA A 67 35.66 -2.33 5.75
C ALA A 67 36.32 -1.55 4.58
N GLN A 68 35.81 -1.68 3.35
CA GLN A 68 36.22 -0.85 2.21
C GLN A 68 35.42 0.46 2.16
N GLU A 69 34.12 0.42 2.45
CA GLU A 69 33.27 1.61 2.51
C GLU A 69 33.76 2.62 3.55
N GLU A 70 34.20 2.16 4.73
CA GLU A 70 34.82 3.02 5.76
C GLU A 70 36.14 3.68 5.29
N LYS A 71 36.77 3.15 4.24
CA LYS A 71 38.02 3.68 3.66
C LYS A 71 37.78 4.53 2.42
N GLU A 72 36.57 4.53 1.85
CA GLU A 72 36.27 5.42 0.75
C GLU A 72 36.25 6.87 1.23
N PRO A 73 36.97 7.78 0.55
CA PRO A 73 36.91 9.20 0.89
C PRO A 73 35.49 9.73 0.67
N SER A 74 35.12 10.73 1.49
CA SER A 74 33.85 11.47 1.43
C SER A 74 33.36 11.66 -0.01
N PRO A 75 32.03 11.52 -0.27
CA PRO A 75 31.46 11.56 -1.61
C PRO A 75 32.06 12.68 -2.46
N GLY A 76 32.54 12.32 -3.66
CA GLY A 76 33.22 13.26 -4.56
C GLY A 76 32.31 14.44 -4.94
N PRO A 77 32.86 15.52 -5.53
CA PRO A 77 32.11 16.76 -5.80
C PRO A 77 30.95 16.61 -6.81
N MET A 78 30.81 15.45 -7.46
CA MET A 78 29.68 15.10 -8.33
C MET A 78 28.73 14.07 -7.72
N ALA A 79 28.98 13.63 -6.48
CA ALA A 79 28.07 12.76 -5.77
C ALA A 79 26.85 13.59 -5.40
N MET A 80 25.75 13.35 -6.10
CA MET A 80 24.47 14.00 -5.82
C MET A 80 24.09 13.74 -4.37
N THR A 81 23.89 14.82 -3.63
CA THR A 81 23.26 14.76 -2.31
C THR A 81 21.88 14.13 -2.42
N GLU A 82 21.35 13.52 -1.35
CA GLU A 82 20.00 12.95 -1.39
C GLU A 82 18.96 13.98 -1.84
N GLN A 83 19.18 15.27 -1.55
CA GLN A 83 18.37 16.38 -2.04
C GLN A 83 18.50 16.64 -3.54
N GLU A 84 19.67 16.46 -4.16
CA GLU A 84 19.89 16.69 -5.60
C GLU A 84 19.38 15.55 -6.47
N ARG A 85 19.22 14.33 -5.91
CA ARG A 85 18.56 13.21 -6.61
C ARG A 85 17.06 13.41 -6.79
N LEU A 86 16.48 14.37 -6.06
CA LEU A 86 15.07 14.65 -6.10
C LEU A 86 14.77 15.54 -7.31
N PRO A 87 13.73 15.22 -8.12
CA PRO A 87 13.31 16.12 -9.18
C PRO A 87 13.03 17.53 -8.63
N PRO A 88 13.36 18.58 -9.39
CA PRO A 88 13.10 19.96 -8.97
C PRO A 88 11.61 20.16 -8.70
N ALA A 89 11.28 21.04 -7.75
CA ALA A 89 9.89 21.39 -7.45
C ALA A 89 9.20 22.03 -8.68
N PRO A 90 7.87 21.84 -8.89
CA PRO A 90 6.87 21.22 -8.03
C PRO A 90 6.77 19.69 -8.17
N ARG A 91 6.68 18.98 -7.04
CA ARG A 91 6.70 17.52 -7.00
C ARG A 91 5.28 16.98 -6.86
N LEU A 92 4.97 15.92 -7.61
CA LEU A 92 3.66 15.24 -7.56
C LEU A 92 3.50 14.34 -6.33
N GLN A 93 4.60 14.02 -5.65
CA GLN A 93 4.63 13.27 -4.39
C GLN A 93 5.28 14.17 -3.34
N ALA A 94 4.63 14.29 -2.17
CA ALA A 94 5.14 15.08 -1.05
C ALA A 94 6.22 14.30 -0.28
N ALA A 95 6.22 12.96 -0.37
CA ALA A 95 7.24 12.12 0.22
C ALA A 95 8.59 12.31 -0.48
N THR A 96 9.50 12.98 0.22
CA THR A 96 10.91 13.08 -0.15
C THR A 96 11.66 11.92 0.50
N GLY A 97 12.24 11.02 -0.31
CA GLY A 97 13.12 9.97 0.21
C GLY A 97 12.51 9.14 1.35
N PHE A 98 11.28 8.66 1.16
CA PHE A 98 10.52 7.90 2.17
C PHE A 98 10.14 8.69 3.42
N GLY A 99 10.01 10.02 3.36
CA GLY A 99 9.48 10.81 4.48
C GLY A 99 8.75 12.07 4.05
N ILE A 100 7.81 12.53 4.87
CA ILE A 100 7.11 13.79 4.66
C ILE A 100 7.37 14.75 5.81
N LYS A 101 7.56 16.03 5.47
CA LYS A 101 7.56 17.13 6.43
C LYS A 101 6.15 17.68 6.54
N LEU A 102 5.57 17.56 7.72
CA LEU A 102 4.26 18.14 8.03
C LEU A 102 4.39 19.66 8.21
N GLU A 103 3.28 20.37 8.05
CA GLU A 103 3.22 21.84 8.24
C GLU A 103 3.62 22.31 9.64
N ASN A 104 3.47 21.45 10.66
CA ASN A 104 3.96 21.68 12.02
C ASN A 104 5.50 21.56 12.16
N GLY A 105 6.21 21.22 11.08
CA GLY A 105 7.65 21.01 11.06
C GLY A 105 8.10 19.60 11.44
N GLU A 106 7.18 18.71 11.81
CA GLU A 106 7.48 17.32 12.16
C GLU A 106 7.84 16.50 10.92
N TRP A 107 8.85 15.66 11.06
CA TRP A 107 9.24 14.72 10.02
C TRP A 107 8.66 13.34 10.31
N VAL A 108 7.84 12.83 9.40
CA VAL A 108 7.31 11.47 9.49
C VAL A 108 8.10 10.59 8.52
N ASN A 109 8.77 9.58 9.07
CA ASN A 109 9.46 8.55 8.29
C ASN A 109 8.45 7.47 7.85
N LEU A 110 8.47 7.17 6.54
CA LEU A 110 7.62 6.23 5.83
C LEU A 110 8.43 5.05 5.25
N GLU A 111 9.67 4.87 5.69
CA GLU A 111 10.50 3.73 5.27
C GLU A 111 9.82 2.42 5.70
N ASN A 112 9.70 1.48 4.77
CA ASN A 112 9.00 0.20 4.95
C ASN A 112 7.50 0.32 5.32
N ARG A 113 6.88 1.49 5.12
CA ARG A 113 5.41 1.64 5.23
C ARG A 113 4.74 1.25 3.91
N GLU A 114 3.43 1.02 4.00
CA GLU A 114 2.58 0.84 2.82
C GLU A 114 2.65 2.09 1.90
N PRO A 115 2.52 1.91 0.57
CA PRO A 115 2.54 3.03 -0.38
C PRO A 115 1.51 4.14 -0.09
N GLU A 116 0.37 3.78 0.51
CA GLU A 116 -0.72 4.72 0.84
C GLU A 116 -0.49 5.50 2.14
N ALA A 117 0.55 5.19 2.91
CA ALA A 117 0.79 5.80 4.21
C ALA A 117 0.96 7.33 4.12
N GLU A 118 1.58 7.82 3.04
CA GLU A 118 1.74 9.25 2.77
C GLU A 118 0.38 9.96 2.73
N TYR A 119 -0.52 9.45 1.89
CA TYR A 119 -1.85 10.02 1.72
C TYR A 119 -2.63 10.04 3.03
N ARG A 120 -2.54 8.98 3.83
CA ARG A 120 -3.24 8.90 5.12
C ARG A 120 -2.73 9.95 6.10
N VAL A 121 -1.42 10.15 6.21
CA VAL A 121 -0.86 11.16 7.10
C VAL A 121 -1.27 12.56 6.67
N LEU A 122 -1.15 12.89 5.38
CA LEU A 122 -1.60 14.18 4.85
C LEU A 122 -3.10 14.39 5.09
N ARG A 123 -3.91 13.36 4.85
CA ARG A 123 -5.36 13.42 5.07
C ARG A 123 -5.70 13.69 6.53
N THR A 124 -5.02 13.05 7.47
CA THR A 124 -5.25 13.29 8.91
C THR A 124 -4.87 14.69 9.33
N GLN A 125 -3.76 15.24 8.79
CA GLN A 125 -3.38 16.62 9.04
C GLN A 125 -4.44 17.60 8.51
N TRP A 126 -4.91 17.41 7.28
CA TRP A 126 -5.96 18.26 6.71
C TRP A 126 -7.27 18.17 7.48
N GLU A 127 -7.64 16.99 7.97
CA GLU A 127 -8.83 16.80 8.80
C GLU A 127 -8.70 17.52 10.15
N GLN A 128 -7.51 17.51 10.76
CA GLN A 128 -7.24 18.26 11.99
C GLN A 128 -7.32 19.78 11.77
N ILE A 129 -6.78 20.27 10.66
CA ILE A 129 -6.85 21.69 10.28
C ILE A 129 -8.31 22.09 10.01
N LEU A 130 -9.07 21.22 9.33
CA LEU A 130 -10.47 21.47 9.01
C LEU A 130 -11.33 21.51 10.27
N SER A 131 -11.17 20.52 11.16
CA SER A 131 -11.96 20.41 12.40
C SER A 131 -11.58 21.44 13.46
N GLY A 132 -10.28 21.73 13.63
CA GLY A 132 -9.79 22.71 14.61
C GLY A 132 -9.97 24.16 14.17
N GLY A 133 -10.21 24.37 12.87
CA GLY A 133 -10.25 25.68 12.22
C GLY A 133 -8.88 26.35 12.19
N LEU A 134 -8.56 27.04 11.10
CA LEU A 134 -7.30 27.79 10.98
C LEU A 134 -7.20 28.79 12.12
N LYS A 135 -6.12 28.73 12.92
CA LYS A 135 -5.87 29.68 14.01
C LYS A 135 -4.96 30.81 13.52
N ASP A 136 -5.33 32.04 13.83
CA ASP A 136 -4.46 33.20 13.62
C ASP A 136 -3.30 33.21 14.64
N GLN A 137 -2.32 34.10 14.45
CA GLN A 137 -1.17 34.31 15.35
C GLN A 137 -1.61 34.57 16.80
N SER A 138 -2.82 35.11 16.98
CA SER A 138 -3.45 35.38 18.28
C SER A 138 -4.14 34.14 18.91
N GLY A 139 -4.09 32.97 18.27
CA GLY A 139 -4.70 31.73 18.73
C GLY A 139 -6.22 31.62 18.51
N LYS A 140 -6.84 32.65 17.92
CA LYS A 140 -8.28 32.68 17.61
C LYS A 140 -8.55 31.87 16.34
N VAL A 141 -9.61 31.05 16.36
CA VAL A 141 -10.08 30.31 15.19
C VAL A 141 -10.68 31.28 14.17
N VAL A 142 -10.06 31.37 13.00
CA VAL A 142 -10.43 32.25 11.87
C VAL A 142 -11.17 31.48 10.77
N GLY A 143 -10.97 30.16 10.68
CA GLY A 143 -11.66 29.29 9.72
C GLY A 143 -12.69 28.37 10.38
N MET A 144 -13.77 28.08 9.68
CA MET A 144 -14.81 27.12 10.09
C MET A 144 -15.04 26.12 8.94
N PRO A 145 -15.34 24.83 9.22
CA PRO A 145 -15.76 23.88 8.19
C PRO A 145 -16.89 24.44 7.32
N ILE A 146 -16.82 24.19 6.01
CA ILE A 146 -17.79 24.73 5.05
C ILE A 146 -19.23 24.37 5.41
N ASP A 147 -19.45 23.16 5.94
CA ASP A 147 -20.78 22.68 6.34
C ASP A 147 -21.37 23.54 7.47
N GLN A 148 -20.56 23.86 8.49
CA GLN A 148 -20.96 24.74 9.57
C GLN A 148 -21.10 26.19 9.10
N ALA A 149 -20.27 26.62 8.15
CA ALA A 149 -20.38 27.95 7.57
C ALA A 149 -21.72 28.12 6.81
N MET A 150 -22.14 27.10 6.06
CA MET A 150 -23.44 27.09 5.39
C MET A 150 -24.59 27.19 6.39
N GLU A 151 -24.55 26.41 7.47
CA GLU A 151 -25.56 26.45 8.53
C GLU A 151 -25.64 27.85 9.17
N LYS A 152 -24.50 28.45 9.50
CA LYS A 152 -24.46 29.83 10.03
C LYS A 152 -24.96 30.86 9.04
N ILE A 153 -24.74 30.68 7.74
CA ILE A 153 -25.26 31.59 6.71
C ILE A 153 -26.78 31.43 6.56
N LEU A 154 -27.30 30.21 6.67
CA LEU A 154 -28.74 29.95 6.67
C LEU A 154 -29.41 30.56 7.91
N GLU A 155 -28.76 30.45 9.08
CA GLU A 155 -29.23 31.07 10.33
C GLU A 155 -29.16 32.60 10.30
N ALA A 156 -28.03 33.18 9.84
CA ALA A 156 -27.83 34.62 9.75
C ALA A 156 -28.63 35.28 8.61
N GLY A 157 -29.03 34.49 7.61
CA GLY A 157 -29.64 34.95 6.38
C GLY A 157 -28.62 35.61 5.43
N VAL A 158 -28.80 35.39 4.12
CA VAL A 158 -27.99 36.10 3.12
C VAL A 158 -28.55 37.51 2.96
N PRO A 159 -27.74 38.58 3.07
CA PRO A 159 -28.22 39.93 2.84
C PRO A 159 -28.71 40.04 1.39
N SER A 160 -30.04 40.11 1.22
CA SER A 160 -30.61 40.44 -0.08
C SER A 160 -30.31 41.91 -0.36
N ARG A 161 -29.73 42.18 -1.52
CA ARG A 161 -29.46 43.54 -1.97
C ARG A 161 -30.80 44.29 -1.97
N LYS A 162 -31.00 45.22 -1.04
CA LYS A 162 -32.04 46.24 -1.24
C LYS A 162 -31.66 46.98 -2.50
N GLN A 163 -32.51 46.89 -3.51
CA GLN A 163 -32.40 47.68 -4.71
C GLN A 163 -32.48 49.15 -4.30
N SER A 164 -31.33 49.79 -4.12
CA SER A 164 -31.28 51.25 -3.96
C SER A 164 -31.60 51.82 -5.33
N GLU A 165 -32.77 52.40 -5.46
CA GLU A 165 -33.02 53.40 -6.49
C GLU A 165 -31.92 54.46 -6.41
N GLY A 166 -31.24 54.70 -7.53
CA GLY A 166 -30.35 55.85 -7.73
C GLY A 166 -28.85 55.59 -7.49
N SER A 167 -28.16 55.06 -8.50
CA SER A 167 -26.82 55.57 -8.85
C SER A 167 -26.46 55.21 -10.29
N THR A 168 -26.78 56.12 -11.21
CA THR A 168 -26.15 56.21 -12.53
C THR A 168 -24.67 56.54 -12.30
N GLY A 169 -23.78 55.57 -12.45
CA GLY A 169 -22.34 55.82 -12.37
C GLY A 169 -21.53 54.59 -12.02
N THR A 170 -20.54 54.28 -12.86
CA THR A 170 -19.49 53.25 -12.68
C THR A 170 -19.89 51.79 -12.93
N VAL A 171 -20.46 51.53 -14.10
CA VAL A 171 -20.39 50.20 -14.76
C VAL A 171 -19.33 50.28 -15.87
N ASP A 172 -18.07 50.59 -15.54
CA ASP A 172 -17.02 50.72 -16.58
C ASP A 172 -15.62 50.23 -16.15
N SER A 173 -15.50 49.58 -14.99
CA SER A 173 -14.20 49.14 -14.46
C SER A 173 -13.97 47.63 -14.55
N ARG A 174 -15.02 46.83 -14.82
CA ARG A 174 -14.93 45.35 -14.81
C ARG A 174 -14.99 44.70 -16.20
N LEU A 175 -15.14 45.49 -17.26
CA LEU A 175 -15.26 45.03 -18.66
C LEU A 175 -14.14 45.60 -19.57
N LYS A 176 -13.02 46.06 -18.99
CA LYS A 176 -11.84 46.40 -19.77
C LYS A 176 -11.09 45.12 -20.17
N LEU A 177 -11.48 44.53 -21.30
CA LEU A 177 -10.58 43.65 -22.04
C LEU A 177 -9.40 44.50 -22.54
N PRO A 178 -8.14 44.15 -22.26
CA PRO A 178 -7.00 44.87 -22.81
C PRO A 178 -6.89 44.52 -24.30
N THR A 179 -7.51 45.33 -25.16
CA THR A 179 -7.24 45.34 -26.60
C THR A 179 -5.99 46.17 -26.86
N ALA A 180 -4.83 45.62 -26.53
CA ALA A 180 -3.55 46.20 -26.90
C ALA A 180 -2.77 45.16 -27.70
N GLU A 181 -3.07 45.07 -29.00
CA GLU A 181 -2.12 44.54 -29.95
C GLU A 181 -0.91 45.47 -30.00
N SER A 182 0.21 45.01 -29.43
CA SER A 182 1.50 45.65 -29.59
C SER A 182 2.02 45.34 -30.99
N SER A 183 1.55 46.09 -31.99
CA SER A 183 2.16 46.10 -33.32
C SER A 183 3.49 46.85 -33.20
N GLY A 184 4.54 46.08 -32.92
CA GLY A 184 5.89 46.59 -32.72
C GLY A 184 6.45 47.23 -33.98
N ARG A 185 6.24 48.54 -34.15
CA ARG A 185 7.05 49.45 -34.98
C ARG A 185 6.94 50.87 -34.42
N VAL A 186 7.94 51.29 -33.64
CA VAL A 186 8.18 52.72 -33.40
C VAL A 186 8.95 53.24 -34.61
N ALA A 187 8.28 54.01 -35.46
CA ALA A 187 8.96 54.89 -36.42
C ALA A 187 9.43 56.14 -35.67
N GLY A 188 10.68 56.54 -35.90
CA GLY A 188 11.39 57.50 -35.05
C GLY A 188 10.99 58.96 -35.19
N GLN A 189 11.55 59.76 -34.27
CA GLN A 189 12.22 61.04 -34.49
C GLN A 189 13.29 61.20 -33.39
#